data_AF-A0A2S7PEM0-F1
#
_entry.id   AF-A0A2S7PEM0-F1
#
_cell.length_a   1.000
_cell.length_b   1.000
_cell.length_c   1.000
_cell.angle_alpha   90.00
_cell.angle_beta   90.00
_cell.angle_gamma   90.00
#
_symmetry.space_group_name_H-M   'P 1'
#
loop_
_entity.id
_entity.type
_entity.pdbx_description
1 polymer ?
#
loop_
_entity_poly.entity_id
_entity_poly.type
_entity_poly.pdbx_seq_one_letter_code
_entity_poly.pdbx_strand_id
1 'polypeptide(L)'
;MLGKKVLFVSSLLPLIQAQESTPETVLGVYVFHRHGDRSTKAYAPTSLTDLGYAQVYASGNYYRQRYIDSNASSPIYGISSDLVKTSQLNVQAPVDTVLQNSAAGFLQGLYPPVGATLGSQKLANGTSVEAPLNGYQLIPVQAVTSASSGTNSENSAWLQGQSGCANAITSSNDYFFSQEYMTLLNSTKSFYQSLLPVINTTFTSGQDTFKNAYSIFDYIHVSTIHNSSIPSDNLLTNETLFQLQTLADNHEFNLAYNASQPIRAIAGSTLAAQM
;
A
#
# COMPACT_ATOMS: atom_id res chain seq x y z
N MET A 1 32.20 -73.21 15.14
CA MET A 1 31.28 -72.07 15.01
C MET A 1 32.02 -70.82 15.44
N LEU A 2 32.54 -70.04 14.50
CA LEU A 2 33.24 -68.78 14.77
C LEU A 2 32.78 -67.77 13.70
N GLY A 3 32.12 -66.72 14.17
CA GLY A 3 31.26 -65.85 13.36
C GLY A 3 32.00 -64.98 12.36
N LYS A 4 31.47 -64.95 11.13
CA LYS A 4 31.80 -63.94 10.12
C LYS A 4 31.26 -62.58 10.59
N LYS A 5 32.16 -61.68 10.97
CA LYS A 5 31.86 -60.26 11.16
C LYS A 5 31.66 -59.63 9.79
N VAL A 6 30.43 -59.24 9.47
CA VAL A 6 30.12 -58.40 8.32
C VAL A 6 30.39 -56.96 8.74
N LEU A 7 31.48 -56.37 8.24
CA LEU A 7 31.67 -54.93 8.25
C LEU A 7 30.83 -54.33 7.13
N PHE A 8 29.76 -53.62 7.48
CA PHE A 8 29.11 -52.70 6.56
C PHE A 8 29.90 -51.39 6.54
N VAL A 9 30.63 -51.19 5.45
CA VAL A 9 31.28 -49.93 5.10
C VAL A 9 30.18 -48.91 4.80
N SER A 10 30.00 -47.93 5.68
CA SER A 10 29.21 -46.73 5.40
C SER A 10 30.06 -45.80 4.56
N SER A 11 29.67 -45.61 3.30
CA SER A 11 30.32 -44.65 2.42
C SER A 11 29.29 -43.97 1.52
N LEU A 12 29.29 -42.63 1.58
CA LEU A 12 29.04 -41.66 0.48
C LEU A 12 27.56 -41.44 0.12
N LEU A 13 26.99 -40.23 0.01
CA LEU A 13 27.45 -38.84 0.02
C LEU A 13 26.27 -37.95 0.50
N PRO A 14 26.49 -36.80 1.17
CA PRO A 14 25.50 -35.74 1.18
C PRO A 14 25.42 -35.13 -0.23
N LEU A 15 24.30 -35.36 -0.92
CA LEU A 15 23.84 -34.54 -2.05
C LEU A 15 23.50 -33.14 -1.53
N ILE A 16 24.52 -32.36 -1.16
CA ILE A 16 24.39 -30.91 -1.14
C ILE A 16 24.66 -30.51 -2.59
N GLN A 17 23.60 -30.45 -3.40
CA GLN A 17 23.68 -29.61 -4.58
C GLN A 17 23.89 -28.19 -4.07
N ALA A 18 25.14 -27.74 -4.16
CA ALA A 18 25.44 -26.33 -4.30
C ALA A 18 24.68 -25.85 -5.55
N GLN A 19 23.49 -25.31 -5.36
CA GLN A 19 23.06 -24.22 -6.22
C GLN A 19 24.03 -23.09 -5.92
N GLU A 20 25.14 -23.04 -6.65
CA GLU A 20 25.83 -21.79 -6.88
C GLU A 20 24.85 -20.91 -7.64
N SER A 21 24.00 -20.20 -6.90
CA SER A 21 23.40 -18.98 -7.41
C SER A 21 24.57 -18.08 -7.76
N THR A 22 24.79 -17.83 -9.05
CA THR A 22 25.55 -16.66 -9.48
C THR A 22 25.06 -15.49 -8.63
N PRO A 23 25.94 -14.79 -7.88
CA PRO A 23 25.48 -13.72 -7.01
C PRO A 23 24.75 -12.67 -7.85
N GLU A 24 23.43 -12.66 -7.75
CA GLU A 24 22.59 -11.68 -8.41
C GLU A 24 22.97 -10.30 -7.88
N THR A 25 23.44 -9.43 -8.79
CA THR A 25 23.77 -8.05 -8.41
C THR A 25 22.52 -7.21 -8.61
N VAL A 26 21.91 -6.77 -7.51
CA VAL A 26 20.78 -5.84 -7.54
C VAL A 26 21.31 -4.45 -7.87
N LEU A 27 20.96 -3.90 -9.04
CA LEU A 27 21.42 -2.57 -9.46
C LEU A 27 20.50 -1.43 -8.98
N GLY A 28 19.24 -1.76 -8.68
CA GLY A 28 18.23 -0.80 -8.25
C GLY A 28 16.92 -1.51 -7.97
N VAL A 29 16.02 -0.80 -7.29
CA VAL A 29 14.68 -1.29 -6.92
C VAL A 29 13.68 -0.17 -7.16
N TYR A 30 12.56 -0.52 -7.78
CA TYR A 30 11.39 0.35 -7.87
C TYR A 30 10.32 -0.16 -6.90
N VAL A 31 9.88 0.70 -5.97
CA VAL A 31 8.85 0.36 -4.97
C VAL A 31 7.62 1.21 -5.22
N PHE A 32 6.53 0.56 -5.62
CA PHE A 32 5.20 1.15 -5.62
C PHE A 32 4.42 0.55 -4.46
N HIS A 33 4.07 1.36 -3.46
CA HIS A 33 3.37 0.89 -2.27
C HIS A 33 2.13 1.75 -2.00
N ARG A 34 1.11 1.12 -1.40
CA ARG A 34 -0.05 1.83 -0.89
C ARG A 34 0.32 2.56 0.40
N HIS A 35 -0.44 3.60 0.72
CA HIS A 35 -0.46 4.20 2.05
C HIS A 35 -0.85 3.18 3.14
N GLY A 36 -0.57 3.51 4.40
CA GLY A 36 -1.03 2.73 5.55
C GLY A 36 -2.52 2.93 5.86
N ASP A 37 -3.03 2.24 6.88
CA ASP A 37 -4.35 2.48 7.45
C ASP A 37 -4.65 3.97 7.71
N ARG A 38 -5.90 4.36 7.47
CA ARG A 38 -6.36 5.75 7.49
C ARG A 38 -7.79 5.83 8.00
N SER A 39 -8.22 7.04 8.36
CA SER A 39 -9.64 7.30 8.65
C SER A 39 -10.53 7.03 7.42
N THR A 40 -11.84 6.95 7.63
CA THR A 40 -12.78 6.68 6.54
C THR A 40 -12.89 7.86 5.60
N LYS A 41 -13.03 7.57 4.30
CA LYS A 41 -13.27 8.58 3.26
C LYS A 41 -14.63 9.26 3.39
N ALA A 42 -15.56 8.68 4.16
CA ALA A 42 -16.85 9.28 4.45
C ALA A 42 -16.74 10.59 5.25
N TYR A 43 -15.63 10.78 5.99
CA TYR A 43 -15.40 11.96 6.83
C TYR A 43 -14.11 12.66 6.44
N ALA A 44 -14.15 13.36 5.30
CA ALA A 44 -13.03 14.20 4.87
C ALA A 44 -12.81 15.38 5.86
N PRO A 45 -11.55 15.80 6.10
CA PRO A 45 -10.33 15.27 5.49
C PRO A 45 -9.90 13.93 6.09
N THR A 46 -9.52 13.01 5.21
CA THR A 46 -8.94 11.73 5.55
C THR A 46 -7.54 11.91 6.13
N SER A 47 -7.19 11.13 7.15
CA SER A 47 -5.90 11.21 7.85
C SER A 47 -5.27 9.83 8.02
N LEU A 48 -3.94 9.75 7.90
CA LEU A 48 -3.16 8.56 8.28
C LEU A 48 -3.33 8.30 9.78
N THR A 49 -3.62 7.07 10.18
CA THR A 49 -3.70 6.71 11.59
C THR A 49 -2.33 6.27 12.12
N ASP A 50 -2.21 6.14 13.44
CA ASP A 50 -1.01 5.56 14.06
C ASP A 50 -0.80 4.09 13.65
N LEU A 51 -1.89 3.33 13.43
CA LEU A 51 -1.83 1.98 12.88
C LEU A 51 -1.22 2.01 11.47
N GLY A 52 -1.69 2.93 10.62
CA GLY A 52 -1.17 3.08 9.27
C GLY A 52 0.28 3.52 9.25
N TYR A 53 0.66 4.41 10.15
CA TYR A 53 2.03 4.83 10.33
C TYR A 53 2.95 3.67 10.73
N ALA A 54 2.53 2.84 11.67
CA ALA A 54 3.27 1.63 12.06
C ALA A 54 3.41 0.63 10.89
N GLN A 55 2.36 0.46 10.07
CA GLN A 55 2.39 -0.41 8.90
C GLN A 55 3.41 0.05 7.85
N VAL A 56 3.42 1.33 7.48
CA VAL A 56 4.37 1.85 6.49
C VAL A 56 5.80 1.87 7.02
N TYR A 57 5.98 2.16 8.31
CA TYR A 57 7.28 2.05 8.98
C TYR A 57 7.82 0.61 8.91
N ALA A 58 6.98 -0.37 9.26
CA ALA A 58 7.35 -1.79 9.18
C ALA A 58 7.67 -2.22 7.75
N SER A 59 6.93 -1.71 6.75
CA SER A 59 7.22 -1.93 5.33
C SER A 59 8.59 -1.36 4.95
N GLY A 60 8.89 -0.12 5.33
CA GLY A 60 10.20 0.50 5.10
C GLY A 60 11.35 -0.32 5.70
N ASN A 61 11.18 -0.80 6.93
CA ASN A 61 12.16 -1.66 7.59
C ASN A 61 12.34 -3.02 6.89
N TYR A 62 11.27 -3.60 6.33
CA TYR A 62 11.38 -4.80 5.50
C TYR A 62 12.27 -4.56 4.28
N TYR A 63 12.06 -3.45 3.55
CA TYR A 63 12.90 -3.11 2.39
C TYR A 63 14.34 -2.79 2.79
N ARG A 64 14.55 -2.18 3.97
CA ARG A 64 15.89 -1.94 4.52
C ARG A 64 16.68 -3.24 4.69
N GLN A 65 16.09 -4.20 5.41
CA GLN A 65 16.71 -5.51 5.68
C GLN A 65 16.95 -6.32 4.40
N ARG A 66 16.16 -6.05 3.36
CA ARG A 66 16.31 -6.71 2.07
C ARG A 66 17.36 -6.08 1.16
N TYR A 67 17.46 -4.75 1.14
CA TYR A 67 18.18 -4.05 0.07
C TYR A 67 19.22 -3.01 0.53
N ILE A 68 19.14 -2.50 1.76
CA ILE A 68 19.92 -1.34 2.21
C ILE A 68 20.95 -1.69 3.29
N ASP A 69 20.58 -2.51 4.28
CA ASP A 69 21.47 -2.86 5.37
C ASP A 69 22.79 -3.46 4.88
N SER A 70 23.87 -3.26 5.63
CA SER A 70 25.19 -3.81 5.29
C SER A 70 25.21 -5.34 5.24
N ASN A 71 24.29 -5.99 5.96
CA ASN A 71 24.04 -7.43 5.97
C ASN A 71 22.72 -7.80 5.27
N ALA A 72 22.22 -6.94 4.38
CA ALA A 72 20.98 -7.18 3.66
C ALA A 72 21.03 -8.48 2.84
N SER A 73 19.86 -9.11 2.68
CA SER A 73 19.74 -10.38 1.93
C SER A 73 19.97 -10.23 0.42
N SER A 74 19.72 -9.06 -0.15
CA SER A 74 19.90 -8.76 -1.58
C SER A 74 20.32 -7.30 -1.76
N PRO A 75 21.51 -6.90 -1.29
CA PRO A 75 21.90 -5.50 -1.21
C PRO A 75 21.94 -4.84 -2.59
N ILE A 76 21.46 -3.59 -2.68
CA ILE A 76 21.64 -2.79 -3.89
C ILE A 76 23.11 -2.41 -4.01
N TYR A 77 23.70 -2.67 -5.19
CA TYR A 77 25.10 -2.40 -5.46
C TYR A 77 25.44 -0.92 -5.23
N GLY A 78 26.33 -0.65 -4.28
CA GLY A 78 26.82 0.70 -3.99
C GLY A 78 25.87 1.61 -3.21
N ILE A 79 24.72 1.11 -2.74
CA ILE A 79 23.84 1.91 -1.88
C ILE A 79 24.49 2.19 -0.52
N SER A 80 24.24 3.38 0.03
CA SER A 80 24.70 3.74 1.37
C SER A 80 23.78 3.10 2.41
N SER A 81 24.34 2.29 3.33
CA SER A 81 23.56 1.52 4.31
C SER A 81 23.05 2.34 5.49
N ASP A 82 23.88 3.26 5.99
CA ASP A 82 23.62 3.97 7.25
C ASP A 82 23.17 5.41 6.98
N LEU A 83 24.05 6.22 6.40
CA LEU A 83 23.77 7.60 6.05
C LEU A 83 23.08 7.69 4.70
N VAL A 84 21.91 8.31 4.64
CA VAL A 84 21.19 8.52 3.39
C VAL A 84 22.00 9.41 2.43
N LYS A 85 22.07 8.98 1.18
CA LYS A 85 22.54 9.81 0.06
C LYS A 85 21.36 10.12 -0.82
N THR A 86 20.87 11.36 -0.79
CA THR A 86 19.69 11.76 -1.59
C THR A 86 19.89 11.56 -3.09
N SER A 87 21.12 11.51 -3.59
CA SER A 87 21.44 11.18 -4.98
C SER A 87 21.19 9.70 -5.35
N GLN A 88 20.94 8.82 -4.37
CA GLN A 88 20.66 7.39 -4.56
C GLN A 88 19.16 7.06 -4.43
N LEU A 89 18.32 8.04 -4.08
CA LEU A 89 16.89 7.87 -3.87
C LEU A 89 16.11 8.85 -4.74
N ASN A 90 14.99 8.39 -5.28
CA ASN A 90 13.96 9.24 -5.87
C ASN A 90 12.63 8.83 -5.24
N VAL A 91 12.01 9.74 -4.49
CA VAL A 91 10.83 9.42 -3.68
C VAL A 91 9.71 10.37 -4.03
N GLN A 92 8.60 9.82 -4.51
CA GLN A 92 7.48 10.60 -5.01
C GLN A 92 6.19 10.17 -4.33
N ALA A 93 5.32 11.13 -4.04
CA ALA A 93 3.96 10.89 -3.58
C ALA A 93 3.02 11.97 -4.15
N PRO A 94 1.76 11.64 -4.47
CA PRO A 94 0.77 12.65 -4.81
C PRO A 94 0.57 13.68 -3.69
N VAL A 95 0.07 14.87 -4.02
CA VAL A 95 -0.24 15.93 -3.05
C VAL A 95 -1.48 15.54 -2.23
N ASP A 96 -1.25 14.75 -1.20
CA ASP A 96 -2.26 14.26 -0.27
C ASP A 96 -1.59 13.96 1.08
N THR A 97 -2.23 14.40 2.17
CA THR A 97 -1.64 14.28 3.51
C THR A 97 -1.40 12.83 3.93
N VAL A 98 -2.29 11.89 3.57
CA VAL A 98 -2.14 10.47 3.88
C VAL A 98 -0.97 9.88 3.08
N LEU A 99 -0.89 10.22 1.80
CA LEU A 99 0.11 9.65 0.90
C LEU A 99 1.51 10.18 1.21
N GLN A 100 1.66 11.49 1.42
CA GLN A 100 2.95 12.09 1.77
C GLN A 100 3.43 11.65 3.16
N ASN A 101 2.54 11.58 4.16
CA ASN A 101 2.90 11.08 5.49
C ASN A 101 3.24 9.59 5.45
N SER A 102 2.56 8.80 4.61
CA SER A 102 2.90 7.38 4.41
C SER A 102 4.29 7.20 3.80
N ALA A 103 4.63 7.99 2.79
CA ALA A 103 5.98 7.99 2.20
C ALA A 103 7.03 8.38 3.24
N ALA A 104 6.76 9.43 4.04
CA ALA A 104 7.65 9.84 5.12
C ALA A 104 7.84 8.72 6.15
N GLY A 105 6.76 8.06 6.59
CA GLY A 105 6.83 6.93 7.54
C GLY A 105 7.57 5.72 7.01
N PHE A 106 7.36 5.36 5.75
CA PHE A 106 8.14 4.35 5.05
C PHE A 106 9.64 4.67 5.08
N LEU A 107 10.00 5.92 4.79
CA LEU A 107 11.40 6.36 4.79
C LEU A 107 12.06 6.31 6.17
N GLN A 108 11.30 6.48 7.26
CA GLN A 108 11.83 6.30 8.61
C GLN A 108 12.21 4.84 8.90
N GLY A 109 11.47 3.88 8.33
CA GLY A 109 11.83 2.46 8.40
C GLY A 109 12.99 2.12 7.45
N LEU A 110 13.06 2.76 6.28
CA LEU A 110 14.09 2.52 5.28
C LEU A 110 15.47 3.03 5.73
N TYR A 111 15.51 4.23 6.30
CA TYR A 111 16.69 4.92 6.83
C TYR A 111 16.39 5.44 8.25
N PRO A 112 16.54 4.60 9.27
CA PRO A 112 16.27 4.97 10.66
C PRO A 112 17.30 5.99 11.20
N PRO A 113 17.04 6.57 12.38
CA PRO A 113 18.00 7.43 13.07
C PRO A 113 19.34 6.73 13.32
N VAL A 114 20.45 7.43 13.08
CA VAL A 114 21.81 6.86 13.12
C VAL A 114 22.56 7.13 14.43
N GLY A 115 21.89 7.75 15.40
CA GLY A 115 22.46 8.14 16.69
C GLY A 115 23.48 9.27 16.59
N ALA A 116 23.98 9.71 17.74
CA ALA A 116 24.90 10.84 17.84
C ALA A 116 26.22 10.64 17.08
N THR A 117 26.72 9.41 16.97
CA THR A 117 28.03 9.12 16.36
C THR A 117 28.08 9.47 14.87
N LEU A 118 27.02 9.12 14.13
CA LEU A 118 26.93 9.36 12.69
C LEU A 118 26.05 10.58 12.37
N GLY A 119 25.09 10.90 13.24
CA GLY A 119 24.15 12.00 13.09
C GLY A 119 24.64 13.33 13.66
N SER A 120 25.94 13.54 13.81
CA SER A 120 26.51 14.80 14.32
C SER A 120 27.35 15.52 13.28
N GLN A 121 27.23 16.84 13.26
CA GLN A 121 28.05 17.73 12.47
C GLN A 121 29.04 18.47 13.37
N LYS A 122 30.33 18.42 13.03
CA LYS A 122 31.35 19.26 13.66
C LYS A 122 31.36 20.66 13.04
N LEU A 123 31.28 21.69 13.88
CA LEU A 123 31.33 23.09 13.48
C LEU A 123 32.78 23.62 13.46
N ALA A 124 32.99 24.73 12.75
CA ALA A 124 34.31 25.37 12.62
C ALA A 124 34.92 25.81 13.96
N ASN A 125 34.09 26.08 14.97
CA ASN A 125 34.52 26.45 16.33
C ASN A 125 34.91 25.24 17.20
N GLY A 126 34.91 24.03 16.64
CA GLY A 126 35.27 22.80 17.34
C GLY A 126 34.14 22.11 18.11
N THR A 127 32.96 22.74 18.21
CA THR A 127 31.76 22.11 18.82
C THR A 127 31.08 21.14 17.85
N SER A 128 30.25 20.23 18.38
CA SER A 128 29.43 19.33 17.58
C SER A 128 27.95 19.58 17.83
N VAL A 129 27.16 19.52 16.77
CA VAL A 129 25.69 19.61 16.82
C VAL A 129 25.12 18.27 16.35
N GLU A 130 24.34 17.63 17.21
CA GLU A 130 23.61 16.41 16.88
C GLU A 130 22.31 16.75 16.17
N ALA A 131 21.97 15.99 15.12
CA ALA A 131 20.67 16.07 14.49
C ALA A 131 19.57 15.61 15.47
N PRO A 132 18.41 16.29 15.50
CA PRO A 132 17.32 15.94 16.41
C PRO A 132 16.85 14.48 16.27
N LEU A 133 16.06 14.02 17.25
CA LEU A 133 15.43 12.69 17.25
C LEU A 133 16.46 11.55 17.10
N ASN A 134 17.58 11.65 17.84
CA ASN A 134 18.67 10.66 17.87
C ASN A 134 19.32 10.44 16.49
N GLY A 135 19.62 11.52 15.77
CA GLY A 135 20.25 11.44 14.44
C GLY A 135 19.26 11.13 13.32
N TYR A 136 18.02 11.62 13.40
CA TYR A 136 17.02 11.42 12.35
C TYR A 136 17.46 12.00 11.01
N GLN A 137 17.23 11.25 9.94
CA GLN A 137 17.70 11.57 8.60
C GLN A 137 16.57 12.18 7.76
N LEU A 138 16.80 13.38 7.23
CA LEU A 138 15.82 14.07 6.38
C LEU A 138 15.89 13.55 4.95
N ILE A 139 14.80 12.95 4.47
CA ILE A 139 14.67 12.45 3.10
C ILE A 139 13.51 13.19 2.42
N PRO A 140 13.78 13.99 1.37
CA PRO A 140 12.73 14.72 0.68
C PRO A 140 11.77 13.79 -0.08
N VAL A 141 10.47 13.98 0.12
CA VAL A 141 9.41 13.39 -0.71
C VAL A 141 8.95 14.42 -1.73
N GLN A 142 9.15 14.13 -3.01
CA GLN A 142 8.72 15.00 -4.10
C GLN A 142 7.20 14.87 -4.27
N ALA A 143 6.52 16.01 -4.17
CA ALA A 143 5.10 16.13 -4.47
C ALA A 143 4.85 16.00 -5.97
N VAL A 144 4.01 15.03 -6.36
CA VAL A 144 3.60 14.87 -7.76
C VAL A 144 2.19 15.40 -7.92
N THR A 145 2.03 16.35 -8.85
CA THR A 145 0.73 16.76 -9.36
C THR A 145 0.72 16.45 -10.85
N SER A 146 -0.27 15.69 -11.29
CA SER A 146 -0.42 15.30 -12.69
C SER A 146 -1.90 15.19 -13.01
N ALA A 147 -2.22 15.06 -14.30
CA ALA A 147 -3.57 14.77 -14.73
C ALA A 147 -4.13 13.53 -14.04
N SER A 148 -3.32 12.54 -13.65
CA SER A 148 -3.77 11.31 -12.96
C SER A 148 -3.47 11.29 -11.45
N SER A 149 -2.98 12.39 -10.87
CA SER A 149 -2.63 12.50 -9.45
C SER A 149 -3.06 13.88 -8.92
N GLY A 150 -4.37 14.06 -8.83
CA GLY A 150 -4.98 15.26 -8.26
C GLY A 150 -4.67 15.42 -6.77
N THR A 151 -4.85 16.64 -6.24
CA THR A 151 -4.70 16.91 -4.81
C THR A 151 -5.80 16.21 -4.01
N ASN A 152 -5.50 15.75 -2.79
CA ASN A 152 -6.47 15.19 -1.83
C ASN A 152 -7.21 13.93 -2.36
N SER A 153 -6.49 13.01 -3.02
CA SER A 153 -7.04 11.75 -3.51
C SER A 153 -7.67 10.89 -2.43
N GLU A 154 -7.14 10.98 -1.21
CA GLU A 154 -7.70 10.23 -0.10
C GLU A 154 -9.03 10.80 0.40
N ASN A 155 -9.41 12.02 0.04
CA ASN A 155 -10.75 12.56 0.33
C ASN A 155 -11.80 12.15 -0.72
N SER A 156 -11.39 11.58 -1.85
CA SER A 156 -12.32 11.10 -2.87
C SER A 156 -12.89 9.75 -2.48
N ALA A 157 -14.23 9.65 -2.43
CA ALA A 157 -14.96 8.39 -2.29
C ALA A 157 -14.75 7.46 -3.51
N TRP A 158 -14.23 7.99 -4.61
CA TRP A 158 -14.04 7.27 -5.86
C TRP A 158 -12.56 7.22 -6.23
N LEU A 159 -12.00 6.01 -6.37
CA LEU A 159 -10.55 5.82 -6.52
C LEU A 159 -10.01 6.29 -7.89
N GLN A 160 -10.83 6.26 -8.94
CA GLN A 160 -10.42 6.64 -10.31
C GLN A 160 -10.74 8.10 -10.66
N GLY A 161 -11.06 8.93 -9.66
CA GLY A 161 -11.89 10.15 -9.85
C GLY A 161 -11.10 11.36 -10.22
N GLN A 162 -9.79 11.20 -10.14
CA GLN A 162 -8.81 12.21 -10.44
C GLN A 162 -8.09 11.88 -11.74
N SER A 163 -8.70 11.08 -12.63
CA SER A 163 -8.21 10.96 -13.99
C SER A 163 -8.52 12.25 -14.76
N GLY A 164 -7.50 12.92 -15.23
CA GLY A 164 -7.59 14.09 -16.11
C GLY A 164 -7.76 13.71 -17.59
N CYS A 165 -7.98 12.43 -17.88
CA CYS A 165 -8.25 11.93 -19.22
C CYS A 165 -9.76 11.80 -19.45
N ALA A 166 -10.35 12.73 -20.20
CA ALA A 166 -11.79 12.74 -20.49
C ALA A 166 -12.31 11.42 -21.10
N ASN A 167 -11.51 10.78 -21.97
CA ASN A 167 -11.87 9.50 -22.56
C ASN A 167 -11.88 8.36 -21.53
N ALA A 168 -10.97 8.38 -20.56
CA ALA A 168 -10.96 7.40 -19.48
C ALA A 168 -12.15 7.60 -18.53
N ILE A 169 -12.49 8.85 -18.19
CA ILE A 169 -13.68 9.18 -17.38
C ILE A 169 -14.94 8.71 -18.10
N THR A 170 -15.09 9.03 -19.38
CA THR A 170 -16.25 8.62 -20.19
C THR A 170 -16.36 7.10 -20.22
N SER A 171 -15.27 6.42 -20.57
CA SER A 171 -15.23 4.97 -20.56
C SER A 171 -15.58 4.40 -19.18
N SER A 172 -15.03 4.93 -18.10
CA SER A 172 -15.33 4.47 -16.74
C SER A 172 -16.83 4.59 -16.41
N ASN A 173 -17.43 5.74 -16.73
CA ASN A 173 -18.86 5.98 -16.53
C ASN A 173 -19.77 5.08 -17.38
N ASP A 174 -19.31 4.62 -18.54
CA ASP A 174 -20.08 3.66 -19.37
C ASP A 174 -20.38 2.35 -18.63
N TYR A 175 -19.58 1.99 -17.61
CA TYR A 175 -19.87 0.84 -16.75
C TYR A 175 -21.25 0.93 -16.10
N PHE A 176 -21.68 2.13 -15.67
CA PHE A 176 -22.98 2.31 -15.04
C PHE A 176 -24.18 2.06 -15.96
N PHE A 177 -23.95 1.98 -17.26
CA PHE A 177 -24.96 1.64 -18.27
C PHE A 177 -24.83 0.20 -18.77
N SER A 178 -23.85 -0.57 -18.28
CA SER A 178 -23.59 -1.92 -18.72
C SER A 178 -24.58 -2.93 -18.11
N GLN A 179 -24.79 -4.05 -18.80
CA GLN A 179 -25.67 -5.12 -18.33
C GLN A 179 -25.12 -5.75 -17.04
N GLU A 180 -23.79 -5.87 -16.93
CA GLU A 180 -23.10 -6.41 -15.77
C GLU A 180 -23.37 -5.55 -14.53
N TYR A 181 -23.24 -4.23 -14.64
CA TYR A 181 -23.56 -3.30 -13.55
C TYR A 181 -25.03 -3.40 -13.15
N MET A 182 -25.96 -3.35 -14.10
CA MET A 182 -27.40 -3.42 -13.81
C MET A 182 -27.79 -4.76 -13.16
N THR A 183 -27.13 -5.85 -13.55
CA THR A 183 -27.34 -7.18 -12.97
C THR A 183 -26.89 -7.22 -11.51
N LEU A 184 -25.71 -6.68 -11.20
CA LEU A 184 -25.21 -6.60 -9.83
C LEU A 184 -26.03 -5.62 -8.98
N LEU A 185 -26.37 -4.46 -9.51
CA LEU A 185 -27.20 -3.46 -8.83
C LEU A 185 -28.54 -4.04 -8.39
N ASN A 186 -29.21 -4.81 -9.27
CA ASN A 186 -30.50 -5.41 -8.96
C ASN A 186 -30.37 -6.64 -8.05
N SER A 187 -29.41 -7.53 -8.32
CA SER A 187 -29.26 -8.77 -7.55
C SER A 187 -28.75 -8.56 -6.12
N THR A 188 -28.02 -7.46 -5.88
CA THR A 188 -27.47 -7.13 -4.55
C THR A 188 -28.30 -6.10 -3.78
N LYS A 189 -29.44 -5.66 -4.34
CA LYS A 189 -30.28 -4.63 -3.71
C LYS A 189 -30.70 -5.00 -2.28
N SER A 190 -31.20 -6.21 -2.07
CA SER A 190 -31.63 -6.67 -0.74
C SER A 190 -30.46 -6.76 0.24
N PHE A 191 -29.28 -7.16 -0.24
CA PHE A 191 -28.06 -7.21 0.56
C PHE A 191 -27.70 -5.83 1.10
N TYR A 192 -27.58 -4.81 0.25
CA TYR A 192 -27.23 -3.47 0.73
C TYR A 192 -28.33 -2.85 1.60
N GLN A 193 -29.61 -3.05 1.27
CA GLN A 193 -30.72 -2.59 2.10
C GLN A 193 -30.72 -3.21 3.50
N SER A 194 -30.28 -4.47 3.61
CA SER A 194 -30.15 -5.13 4.92
C SER A 194 -29.07 -4.49 5.81
N LEU A 195 -28.09 -3.80 5.22
CA LEU A 195 -27.01 -3.13 5.94
C LEU A 195 -27.35 -1.71 6.40
N LEU A 196 -28.49 -1.15 5.96
CA LEU A 196 -28.88 0.21 6.33
C LEU A 196 -28.83 0.49 7.84
N PRO A 197 -29.27 -0.41 8.75
CA PRO A 197 -29.13 -0.19 10.19
C PRO A 197 -27.69 0.03 10.68
N VAL A 198 -26.70 -0.51 9.96
CA VAL A 198 -25.26 -0.35 10.25
C VAL A 198 -24.75 1.00 9.78
N ILE A 199 -25.23 1.48 8.64
CA ILE A 199 -24.64 2.60 7.90
C ILE A 199 -25.50 3.86 7.88
N ASN A 200 -26.70 3.85 8.48
CA ASN A 200 -27.69 4.94 8.44
C ASN A 200 -27.24 6.26 9.07
N THR A 201 -26.13 6.26 9.80
CA THR A 201 -25.48 7.47 10.30
C THR A 201 -24.78 8.27 9.20
N THR A 202 -24.50 7.62 8.07
CA THR A 202 -23.72 8.19 6.95
C THR A 202 -24.45 8.07 5.61
N PHE A 203 -25.15 6.96 5.37
CA PHE A 203 -25.80 6.65 4.10
C PHE A 203 -27.32 6.58 4.26
N THR A 204 -28.05 7.15 3.32
CA THR A 204 -29.52 7.05 3.25
C THR A 204 -29.96 5.75 2.57
N SER A 205 -31.25 5.43 2.67
CA SER A 205 -31.90 4.30 1.96
C SER A 205 -31.94 4.44 0.43
N GLY A 206 -31.50 5.58 -0.12
CA GLY A 206 -31.26 5.74 -1.56
C GLY A 206 -29.80 5.52 -1.94
N GLN A 207 -28.90 5.45 -0.96
CA GLN A 207 -27.46 5.32 -1.14
C GLN A 207 -26.94 3.94 -0.76
N ASP A 208 -27.68 3.14 -0.01
CA ASP A 208 -27.42 1.74 0.32
C ASP A 208 -27.62 0.81 -0.89
N THR A 209 -26.81 1.02 -1.94
CA THR A 209 -26.86 0.25 -3.18
C THR A 209 -25.47 -0.04 -3.70
N PHE A 210 -25.37 -0.98 -4.64
CA PHE A 210 -24.12 -1.32 -5.34
C PHE A 210 -23.44 -0.11 -5.99
N LYS A 211 -24.19 0.96 -6.32
CA LYS A 211 -23.61 2.21 -6.81
C LYS A 211 -22.59 2.83 -5.86
N ASN A 212 -22.74 2.62 -4.55
CA ASN A 212 -21.83 3.12 -3.53
C ASN A 212 -21.05 1.97 -2.87
N ALA A 213 -20.85 0.86 -3.57
CA ALA A 213 -20.24 -0.36 -3.03
C ALA A 213 -18.92 -0.08 -2.30
N TYR A 214 -18.00 0.65 -2.93
CA TYR A 214 -16.72 0.99 -2.32
C TYR A 214 -16.86 1.92 -1.12
N SER A 215 -17.69 2.96 -1.20
CA SER A 215 -17.85 3.92 -0.09
C SER A 215 -18.47 3.27 1.15
N ILE A 216 -19.44 2.38 0.96
CA ILE A 216 -20.05 1.61 2.05
C ILE A 216 -19.03 0.62 2.64
N PHE A 217 -18.30 -0.10 1.79
CA PHE A 217 -17.24 -0.99 2.22
C PHE A 217 -16.17 -0.25 3.03
N ASP A 218 -15.66 0.88 2.53
CA ASP A 218 -14.66 1.69 3.22
C ASP A 218 -15.13 2.12 4.61
N TYR A 219 -16.36 2.64 4.69
CA TYR A 219 -16.95 3.07 5.96
C TYR A 219 -17.05 1.93 6.97
N ILE A 220 -17.60 0.79 6.55
CA ILE A 220 -17.75 -0.38 7.41
C ILE A 220 -16.37 -0.94 7.80
N HIS A 221 -15.47 -1.13 6.84
CA HIS A 221 -14.16 -1.72 7.07
C HIS A 221 -13.33 -0.89 8.05
N VAL A 222 -13.23 0.43 7.84
CA VAL A 222 -12.54 1.31 8.79
C VAL A 222 -13.22 1.27 10.15
N SER A 223 -14.56 1.27 10.20
CA SER A 223 -15.30 1.16 11.47
C SER A 223 -14.98 -0.14 12.22
N THR A 224 -14.84 -1.27 11.52
CA THR A 224 -14.48 -2.55 12.15
C THR A 224 -13.06 -2.59 12.73
N ILE A 225 -12.18 -1.70 12.27
CA ILE A 225 -10.80 -1.58 12.78
C ILE A 225 -10.76 -0.65 13.99
N HIS A 226 -11.46 0.49 13.92
CA HIS A 226 -11.24 1.62 14.84
C HIS A 226 -12.37 1.87 15.85
N ASN A 227 -13.60 1.47 15.55
CA ASN A 227 -14.74 1.81 16.41
C ASN A 227 -14.90 0.76 17.52
N SER A 228 -15.10 1.25 18.74
CA SER A 228 -15.41 0.40 19.89
C SER A 228 -16.82 -0.21 19.82
N SER A 229 -17.72 0.38 19.02
CA SER A 229 -19.07 -0.13 18.77
C SER A 229 -19.55 0.29 17.39
N ILE A 230 -20.38 -0.55 16.77
CA ILE A 230 -21.01 -0.30 15.48
C ILE A 230 -22.51 -0.59 15.62
N PRO A 231 -23.41 0.29 15.14
CA PRO A 231 -24.84 0.00 15.11
C PRO A 231 -25.13 -1.31 14.38
N SER A 232 -25.96 -2.19 14.97
CA SER A 232 -26.33 -3.48 14.37
C SER A 232 -25.13 -4.31 13.90
N ASP A 233 -24.02 -4.29 14.65
CA ASP A 233 -22.79 -5.05 14.39
C ASP A 233 -23.01 -6.56 14.20
N ASN A 234 -24.07 -7.12 14.78
CA ASN A 234 -24.52 -8.49 14.56
C ASN A 234 -24.80 -8.83 13.08
N LEU A 235 -24.99 -7.83 12.22
CA LEU A 235 -25.13 -7.99 10.77
C LEU A 235 -23.77 -8.12 10.06
N LEU A 236 -22.68 -7.71 10.69
CA LEU A 236 -21.32 -7.72 10.13
C LEU A 236 -20.63 -9.07 10.35
N THR A 237 -21.24 -10.15 9.87
CA THR A 237 -20.63 -11.47 9.89
C THR A 237 -19.43 -11.55 8.92
N ASN A 238 -18.58 -12.57 9.06
CA ASN A 238 -17.46 -12.79 8.14
C ASN A 238 -17.92 -12.92 6.68
N GLU A 239 -19.05 -13.58 6.44
CA GLU A 239 -19.65 -13.73 5.10
C GLU A 239 -20.11 -12.38 4.55
N THR A 240 -20.73 -11.54 5.40
CA THR A 240 -21.19 -10.21 5.02
C THR A 240 -20.01 -9.29 4.69
N LEU A 241 -18.97 -9.29 5.52
CA LEU A 241 -17.75 -8.50 5.30
C LEU A 241 -17.03 -8.95 4.03
N PHE A 242 -16.93 -10.27 3.80
CA PHE A 242 -16.35 -10.82 2.57
C PHE A 242 -17.16 -10.44 1.32
N GLN A 243 -18.49 -10.50 1.40
CA GLN A 243 -19.35 -10.10 0.29
C GLN A 243 -19.26 -8.59 0.01
N LEU A 244 -19.22 -7.75 1.05
CA LEU A 244 -18.99 -6.31 0.92
C LEU A 244 -17.67 -6.01 0.19
N GLN A 245 -16.58 -6.65 0.62
CA GLN A 245 -15.28 -6.51 -0.02
C GLN A 245 -15.34 -6.96 -1.49
N THR A 246 -15.91 -8.14 -1.76
CA THR A 246 -16.01 -8.70 -3.11
C THR A 246 -16.78 -7.76 -4.05
N LEU A 247 -17.87 -7.15 -3.57
CA LEU A 247 -18.66 -6.21 -4.37
C LEU A 247 -17.93 -4.88 -4.57
N ALA A 248 -17.22 -4.37 -3.56
CA ALA A 248 -16.38 -3.18 -3.70
C ALA A 248 -15.23 -3.42 -4.70
N ASP A 249 -14.55 -4.56 -4.62
CA ASP A 249 -13.49 -4.95 -5.55
C ASP A 249 -14.02 -5.05 -6.98
N ASN A 250 -15.19 -5.66 -7.17
CA ASN A 250 -15.85 -5.73 -8.49
C ASN A 250 -16.20 -4.34 -9.03
N HIS A 251 -16.77 -3.48 -8.18
CA HIS A 251 -17.12 -2.11 -8.54
C HIS A 251 -15.87 -1.35 -9.01
N GLU A 252 -14.82 -1.27 -8.19
CA GLU A 252 -13.61 -0.51 -8.52
C GLU A 252 -12.84 -1.10 -9.70
N PHE A 253 -12.78 -2.43 -9.84
CA PHE A 253 -12.13 -3.07 -10.98
C PHE A 253 -12.79 -2.66 -12.30
N ASN A 254 -14.11 -2.74 -12.39
CA ASN A 254 -14.82 -2.39 -13.61
C ASN A 254 -14.75 -0.89 -13.92
N LEU A 255 -14.58 -0.04 -12.92
CA LEU A 255 -14.37 1.39 -13.13
C LEU A 255 -12.95 1.73 -13.60
N ALA A 256 -11.97 0.92 -13.23
CA ALA A 256 -10.57 1.11 -13.59
C ALA A 256 -10.17 0.38 -14.89
N TYR A 257 -10.88 -0.69 -15.28
CA TYR A 257 -10.45 -1.54 -16.39
C TYR A 257 -11.60 -2.08 -17.24
N ASN A 258 -11.36 -2.14 -18.55
CA ASN A 258 -12.18 -2.86 -19.52
C ASN A 258 -11.30 -3.24 -20.71
N ALA A 259 -11.21 -4.53 -21.03
CA ALA A 259 -10.35 -5.04 -22.10
C ALA A 259 -10.72 -4.48 -23.48
N SER A 260 -12.00 -4.21 -23.74
CA SER A 260 -12.49 -3.62 -24.99
C SER A 260 -12.35 -2.09 -25.02
N GLN A 261 -12.04 -1.47 -23.88
CA GLN A 261 -11.82 -0.03 -23.75
C GLN A 261 -10.54 0.26 -22.93
N PRO A 262 -9.34 -0.06 -23.46
CA PRO A 262 -8.08 0.02 -22.71
C PRO A 262 -7.79 1.40 -22.12
N ILE A 263 -8.35 2.46 -22.71
CA ILE A 263 -8.21 3.84 -22.22
C ILE A 263 -8.69 4.01 -20.78
N ARG A 264 -9.61 3.16 -20.30
CA ARG A 264 -10.08 3.16 -18.91
C ARG A 264 -8.92 2.98 -17.92
N ALA A 265 -7.91 2.19 -18.29
CA ALA A 265 -6.77 1.86 -17.46
C ALA A 265 -5.56 2.82 -17.62
N ILE A 266 -5.74 3.98 -18.28
CA ILE A 266 -4.63 4.86 -18.66
C ILE A 266 -3.74 5.30 -17.50
N ALA A 267 -4.30 5.48 -16.30
CA ALA A 267 -3.51 5.83 -15.11
C ALA A 267 -2.51 4.72 -14.77
N GLY A 268 -2.97 3.47 -14.73
CA GLY A 268 -2.10 2.31 -14.50
C GLY A 268 -1.12 2.08 -15.64
N SER A 269 -1.54 2.26 -16.90
CA SER A 269 -0.66 2.13 -18.07
C SER A 269 0.44 3.19 -18.09
N THR A 270 0.14 4.41 -17.66
CA THR A 270 1.13 5.50 -17.58
C THR A 270 2.15 5.22 -16.49
N LEU A 271 1.72 4.74 -15.32
CA LEU A 271 2.62 4.32 -14.25
C LEU A 271 3.50 3.15 -14.69
N ALA A 272 2.93 2.14 -15.35
CA ALA A 272 3.68 1.00 -15.85
C ALA A 272 4.74 1.38 -16.90
N ALA A 273 4.49 2.43 -17.69
CA ALA A 273 5.45 2.94 -18.66
C ALA A 273 6.63 3.74 -18.04
N GLN A 274 6.58 4.04 -16.74
CA GLN A 274 7.67 4.68 -16.01
C GLN A 274 8.68 3.69 -15.40
N MET A 275 8.35 2.40 -15.45
CA MET A 275 9.17 1.28 -14.95
C MET A 275 9.95 0.62 -16.08
#